data_AF-A0A353C0K2-F1
#
_entry.id   AF-A0A353C0K2-F1
#
_cell.length_a   1.000
_cell.length_b   1.000
_cell.length_c   1.000
_cell.angle_alpha   90.00
_cell.angle_beta   90.00
_cell.angle_gamma   90.00
#
_symmetry.space_group_name_H-M   'P 1'
#
loop_
_entity.id
_entity.type
_entity.pdbx_description
1 polymer ?
#
loop_
_entity_poly.entity_id
_entity_poly.type
_entity_poly.pdbx_seq_one_letter_code
_entity_poly.pdbx_strand_id
1 'polypeptide(L)'
;MIEIDDAGGGCFIGPEVLVIHKLETGKVWYLNIPPTVQERIQYAARILKAAFRDLAVSREEPVRLCRGEIFDLFQEYLMSQGYRVVREKVSDATDQLAEARFMDILYSYGFPRNLTLKDRNYQEFYQLVSCWYHYCKEEDNRLKGIRKTRLQPSFYGRKVARKYPNLLRKMLEEEAIS
;
A
#
# COMPACT_ATOMS: atom_id res chain seq x y z
N MET A 1 -10.83 -19.75 -4.75
CA MET A 1 -11.14 -18.32 -4.95
C MET A 1 -9.92 -17.56 -4.53
N ILE A 2 -9.43 -16.75 -5.45
CA ILE A 2 -8.34 -15.83 -5.20
C ILE A 2 -8.92 -14.43 -5.13
N GLU A 3 -8.60 -13.70 -4.07
CA GLU A 3 -8.83 -12.27 -3.98
C GLU A 3 -7.52 -11.52 -4.17
N ILE A 4 -7.58 -10.38 -4.85
CA ILE A 4 -6.44 -9.48 -5.02
C ILE A 4 -6.84 -8.07 -4.68
N ASP A 5 -6.02 -7.44 -3.85
CA ASP A 5 -6.22 -6.07 -3.40
C ASP A 5 -4.90 -5.29 -3.36
N ASP A 6 -4.99 -3.98 -3.23
CA ASP A 6 -3.85 -3.06 -3.14
C ASP A 6 -3.93 -2.12 -1.94
N ALA A 7 -2.77 -1.65 -1.47
CA ALA A 7 -2.70 -0.63 -0.44
C ALA A 7 -1.51 0.32 -0.64
N GLY A 8 -1.67 1.57 -0.17
CA GLY A 8 -0.61 2.57 -0.21
C GLY A 8 -0.42 3.27 -1.56
N GLY A 9 -1.26 3.00 -2.56
CA GLY A 9 -1.19 3.65 -3.87
C GLY A 9 -1.37 5.17 -3.84
N GLY A 10 -2.13 5.70 -2.87
CA GLY A 10 -2.29 7.13 -2.65
C GLY A 10 -1.23 7.77 -1.75
N CYS A 11 -0.45 6.96 -1.02
CA CYS A 11 0.57 7.47 -0.12
C CYS A 11 1.84 7.83 -0.89
N PHE A 12 2.39 9.03 -0.70
CA PHE A 12 3.62 9.45 -1.36
C PHE A 12 4.89 8.76 -0.82
N ILE A 13 4.78 8.00 0.27
CA ILE A 13 5.87 7.23 0.90
C ILE A 13 5.67 5.73 0.66
N GLY A 14 6.79 5.01 0.52
CA GLY A 14 6.84 3.56 0.43
C GLY A 14 6.35 3.01 -0.89
N PRO A 15 6.37 1.68 -1.06
CA PRO A 15 5.80 1.02 -2.23
C PRO A 15 4.27 1.11 -2.22
N GLU A 16 3.67 0.65 -3.31
CA GLU A 16 2.27 0.24 -3.34
C GLU A 16 2.25 -1.29 -3.22
N VAL A 17 1.54 -1.78 -2.21
CA VAL A 17 1.45 -3.19 -1.87
C VAL A 17 0.35 -3.81 -2.72
N LEU A 18 0.61 -4.99 -3.27
CA LEU A 18 -0.41 -5.85 -3.87
C LEU A 18 -0.46 -7.15 -3.06
N VAL A 19 -1.67 -7.62 -2.76
CA VAL A 19 -1.92 -8.87 -2.02
C VAL A 19 -2.63 -9.85 -2.92
N ILE A 20 -2.15 -11.09 -2.97
CA ILE A 20 -2.88 -12.23 -3.52
C ILE A 20 -3.27 -13.12 -2.33
N HIS A 21 -4.56 -13.36 -2.14
CA HIS A 21 -5.09 -14.13 -1.02
C HIS A 21 -5.93 -15.31 -1.53
N LYS A 22 -5.50 -16.54 -1.26
CA LYS A 22 -6.24 -17.75 -1.59
C LYS A 22 -7.12 -18.17 -0.41
N LEU A 23 -8.40 -17.78 -0.48
CA LEU A 23 -9.34 -17.87 0.65
C LEU A 23 -9.48 -19.28 1.21
N GLU A 24 -9.54 -20.32 0.37
CA GLU A 24 -9.75 -21.70 0.84
C GLU A 24 -8.59 -22.23 1.69
N THR A 25 -7.39 -21.68 1.50
CA THR A 25 -6.18 -22.15 2.19
C THR A 25 -5.62 -21.15 3.18
N GLY A 26 -6.13 -19.92 3.18
CA GLY A 26 -5.55 -18.79 3.93
C GLY A 26 -4.15 -18.39 3.48
N LYS A 27 -3.66 -18.90 2.34
CA LYS A 27 -2.32 -18.55 1.83
C LYS A 27 -2.33 -17.13 1.26
N VAL A 28 -1.29 -16.37 1.60
CA VAL A 28 -1.15 -14.96 1.22
C VAL A 28 0.21 -14.75 0.56
N TRP A 29 0.24 -13.99 -0.53
CA TRP A 29 1.45 -13.54 -1.20
C TRP A 29 1.43 -12.03 -1.36
N TYR A 30 2.57 -11.41 -1.08
CA TYR A 30 2.74 -9.96 -1.16
C TYR A 30 3.68 -9.60 -2.29
N LEU A 31 3.27 -8.64 -3.10
CA LEU A 31 4.10 -8.02 -4.12
C LEU A 31 4.17 -6.52 -3.85
N ASN A 32 5.21 -5.86 -4.37
CA ASN A 32 5.40 -4.44 -4.19
C ASN A 32 5.65 -3.77 -5.54
N ILE A 33 5.00 -2.64 -5.78
CA ILE A 33 5.37 -1.69 -6.81
C ILE A 33 6.37 -0.70 -6.18
N PRO A 34 7.65 -0.71 -6.60
CA PRO A 34 8.67 0.16 -6.01
C PRO A 34 8.33 1.65 -6.15
N PRO A 35 8.79 2.51 -5.21
CA PRO A 35 8.54 3.95 -5.28
C PRO A 35 9.05 4.63 -6.56
N THR A 36 10.06 4.04 -7.21
CA THR A 36 10.67 4.57 -8.44
C THR A 36 9.83 4.37 -9.69
N VAL A 37 8.81 3.50 -9.65
CA VAL A 37 7.96 3.17 -10.81
C VAL A 37 6.92 4.27 -11.07
N GLN A 38 6.92 4.82 -12.28
CA GLN A 38 5.91 5.78 -12.75
C GLN A 38 4.70 5.06 -13.37
N GLU A 39 4.95 4.14 -14.30
CA GLU A 39 3.95 3.32 -15.01
C GLU A 39 3.43 2.17 -14.13
N ARG A 40 2.73 2.52 -13.05
CA ARG A 40 2.34 1.58 -12.00
C ARG A 40 1.39 0.48 -12.48
N ILE A 41 0.44 0.79 -13.38
CA ILE A 41 -0.58 -0.16 -13.85
C ILE A 41 0.07 -1.26 -14.69
N GLN A 42 0.95 -0.87 -15.61
CA GLN A 42 1.72 -1.79 -16.44
C GLN A 42 2.68 -2.63 -15.59
N TYR A 43 3.32 -2.00 -14.60
CA TYR A 43 4.20 -2.71 -13.67
C TYR A 43 3.43 -3.75 -12.84
N ALA A 44 2.29 -3.36 -12.25
CA ALA A 44 1.42 -4.23 -11.48
C ALA A 44 0.95 -5.43 -12.30
N ALA A 45 0.44 -5.19 -13.51
CA ALA A 45 0.03 -6.26 -14.41
C ALA A 45 1.19 -7.22 -14.72
N ARG A 46 2.41 -6.71 -14.93
CA ARG A 46 3.59 -7.55 -15.20
C ARG A 46 3.95 -8.44 -14.01
N ILE A 47 3.99 -7.91 -12.79
CA ILE A 47 4.36 -8.68 -11.59
C ILE A 47 3.26 -9.66 -11.17
N LEU A 48 1.99 -9.30 -11.35
CA LEU A 48 0.86 -10.19 -11.09
C LEU A 48 0.80 -11.34 -12.09
N LYS A 49 1.07 -11.09 -13.38
CA LYS A 49 1.21 -12.14 -14.41
C LYS A 49 2.31 -13.14 -14.04
N ALA A 50 3.47 -12.65 -13.63
CA ALA A 50 4.57 -13.50 -13.18
C ALA A 50 4.15 -14.33 -11.95
N ALA A 51 3.55 -13.69 -10.94
CA ALA A 51 3.09 -14.38 -9.74
C ALA A 51 2.03 -15.46 -10.06
N PHE A 52 1.05 -15.17 -10.92
CA PHE A 52 0.03 -16.17 -11.29
C PHE A 52 0.61 -17.40 -11.97
N ARG A 53 1.61 -17.21 -12.85
CA ARG A 53 2.33 -18.30 -13.48
C ARG A 53 3.12 -19.10 -12.44
N ASP A 54 3.88 -18.42 -11.58
CA ASP A 54 4.76 -19.06 -10.60
C ASP A 54 3.98 -19.81 -9.51
N LEU A 55 2.77 -19.32 -9.18
CA LEU A 55 1.83 -19.97 -8.26
C LEU A 55 0.98 -21.07 -8.93
N ALA A 56 1.12 -21.26 -10.25
CA ALA A 56 0.33 -22.20 -11.04
C ALA A 56 -1.18 -22.09 -10.77
N VAL A 57 -1.71 -20.85 -10.75
CA VAL A 57 -3.13 -20.60 -10.50
C VAL A 57 -3.98 -21.28 -11.58
N SER A 58 -4.92 -22.12 -11.17
CA SER A 58 -5.84 -22.81 -12.08
C SER A 58 -6.86 -21.84 -12.67
N ARG A 59 -7.26 -22.05 -13.93
CA ARG A 59 -8.28 -21.23 -14.62
C ARG A 59 -9.69 -21.45 -14.07
N GLU A 60 -9.88 -22.58 -13.42
CA GLU A 60 -11.11 -22.98 -12.75
C GLU A 60 -11.29 -22.24 -11.42
N GLU A 61 -10.21 -21.71 -10.83
CA GLU A 61 -10.29 -20.88 -9.62
C GLU A 61 -10.87 -19.50 -9.95
N PRO A 62 -12.00 -19.10 -9.32
CA PRO A 62 -12.54 -17.75 -9.48
C PRO A 62 -11.57 -16.71 -8.93
N VAL A 63 -11.37 -15.61 -9.68
CA VAL A 63 -10.52 -14.49 -9.29
C VAL A 63 -11.39 -13.26 -9.05
N ARG A 64 -11.27 -12.67 -7.87
CA ARG A 64 -11.90 -11.42 -7.49
C ARG A 64 -10.82 -10.35 -7.37
N LEU A 65 -10.97 -9.26 -8.11
CA LEU A 65 -10.07 -8.12 -8.06
C LEU A 65 -10.78 -6.93 -7.42
N CYS A 66 -10.13 -6.22 -6.50
CA CYS A 66 -10.66 -4.98 -5.93
C CYS A 66 -10.90 -3.93 -7.02
N ARG A 67 -11.80 -2.96 -6.85
CA ARG A 67 -12.21 -2.03 -7.93
C ARG A 67 -11.15 -1.04 -8.40
N GLY A 68 -9.94 -1.00 -7.82
CA GLY A 68 -8.90 -0.03 -8.16
C GLY A 68 -8.33 -0.22 -9.57
N GLU A 69 -8.13 0.87 -10.31
CA GLU A 69 -7.64 0.88 -11.71
C GLU A 69 -6.29 0.16 -11.91
N ILE A 70 -5.53 -0.06 -10.83
CA ILE A 70 -4.23 -0.73 -10.84
C ILE A 70 -4.29 -2.15 -11.46
N PHE A 71 -5.48 -2.74 -11.45
CA PHE A 71 -5.74 -4.09 -11.89
C PHE A 71 -6.35 -4.20 -13.28
N ASP A 72 -6.64 -3.09 -13.98
CA ASP A 72 -7.41 -3.13 -15.23
C ASP A 72 -6.68 -3.94 -16.33
N LEU A 73 -5.40 -3.66 -16.56
CA LEU A 73 -4.57 -4.42 -17.52
C LEU A 73 -4.34 -5.88 -17.09
N PHE A 74 -4.44 -6.18 -15.79
CA PHE A 74 -4.31 -7.54 -15.29
C PHE A 74 -5.60 -8.32 -15.50
N GLN A 75 -6.76 -7.69 -15.28
CA GLN A 75 -8.07 -8.24 -15.58
C GLN A 75 -8.17 -8.62 -17.06
N GLU A 76 -7.84 -7.70 -17.97
CA GLU A 76 -7.85 -7.94 -19.42
C GLU A 76 -7.02 -9.18 -19.79
N TYR A 77 -5.82 -9.28 -19.21
CA TYR A 77 -4.97 -10.44 -19.39
C TYR A 77 -5.65 -11.72 -18.90
N LEU A 78 -6.14 -11.75 -17.67
CA LEU A 78 -6.78 -12.94 -17.11
C LEU A 78 -7.99 -13.39 -17.95
N MET A 79 -8.82 -12.44 -18.39
CA MET A 79 -9.96 -12.72 -19.27
C MET A 79 -9.48 -13.31 -20.62
N SER A 80 -8.43 -12.75 -21.22
CA SER A 80 -7.84 -13.29 -22.46
C SER A 80 -7.26 -14.71 -22.29
N GLN A 81 -6.89 -15.08 -21.07
CA GLN A 81 -6.36 -16.41 -20.73
C GLN A 81 -7.45 -17.40 -20.28
N GLY A 82 -8.73 -16.98 -20.28
CA GLY A 82 -9.87 -17.83 -19.94
C GLY A 82 -10.16 -17.97 -18.44
N TYR A 83 -9.59 -17.11 -17.59
CA TYR A 83 -9.94 -17.08 -16.16
C TYR A 83 -11.31 -16.46 -15.94
N ARG A 84 -12.00 -16.91 -14.88
CA ARG A 84 -13.25 -16.29 -14.40
C ARG A 84 -12.91 -15.15 -13.45
N VAL A 85 -13.04 -13.91 -13.91
CA VAL A 85 -12.66 -12.71 -13.16
C VAL A 85 -13.86 -11.82 -12.87
N VAL A 86 -13.93 -11.27 -11.66
CA VAL A 86 -14.94 -10.27 -11.26
C VAL A 86 -14.30 -9.06 -10.58
N ARG A 87 -14.89 -7.88 -10.77
CA ARG A 87 -14.51 -6.60 -10.16
C ARG A 87 -15.49 -6.22 -9.08
N GLU A 88 -15.10 -6.39 -7.82
CA GLU A 88 -15.97 -6.09 -6.69
C GLU A 88 -15.15 -5.74 -5.45
N LYS A 89 -15.82 -5.36 -4.36
CA LYS A 89 -15.14 -5.20 -3.08
C LYS A 89 -14.64 -6.58 -2.65
N VAL A 90 -13.35 -6.70 -2.35
CA VAL A 90 -12.78 -7.92 -1.75
C VAL A 90 -13.31 -8.10 -0.32
N SER A 91 -13.08 -9.28 0.25
CA SER A 91 -13.41 -9.50 1.66
C SER A 91 -12.62 -8.55 2.57
N ASP A 92 -13.18 -8.20 3.73
CA ASP A 92 -12.47 -7.37 4.71
C ASP A 92 -11.19 -8.06 5.21
N ALA A 93 -11.10 -9.39 5.13
CA ALA A 93 -9.86 -10.12 5.44
C ALA A 93 -8.73 -9.80 4.46
N THR A 94 -9.02 -9.75 3.15
CA THR A 94 -8.00 -9.41 2.14
C THR A 94 -7.61 -7.94 2.19
N ASP A 95 -8.60 -7.05 2.40
CA ASP A 95 -8.40 -5.61 2.59
C ASP A 95 -7.48 -5.33 3.79
N GLN A 96 -7.75 -5.97 4.94
CA GLN A 96 -6.90 -5.86 6.12
C GLN A 96 -5.48 -6.40 5.90
N LEU A 97 -5.30 -7.47 5.12
CA LEU A 97 -3.96 -7.99 4.78
C LEU A 97 -3.15 -6.97 3.98
N ALA A 98 -3.79 -6.25 3.04
CA ALA A 98 -3.15 -5.21 2.25
C ALA A 98 -2.77 -4.00 3.10
N GLU A 99 -3.72 -3.50 3.90
CA GLU A 99 -3.50 -2.38 4.80
C GLU A 99 -2.44 -2.68 5.86
N ALA A 100 -2.52 -3.83 6.53
CA ALA A 100 -1.56 -4.24 7.55
C ALA A 100 -0.15 -4.34 6.98
N ARG A 101 -0.01 -4.92 5.77
CA ARG A 101 1.30 -5.01 5.12
C ARG A 101 1.87 -3.64 4.76
N PHE A 102 1.03 -2.71 4.30
CA PHE A 102 1.45 -1.34 4.05
C PHE A 102 1.88 -0.63 5.34
N MET A 103 1.13 -0.81 6.43
CA MET A 103 1.48 -0.26 7.74
C MET A 103 2.79 -0.82 8.26
N ASP A 104 3.03 -2.14 8.16
CA ASP A 104 4.30 -2.76 8.54
C ASP A 104 5.50 -2.13 7.82
N ILE A 105 5.34 -1.81 6.54
CA ILE A 105 6.38 -1.13 5.76
C ILE A 105 6.61 0.29 6.29
N LEU A 106 5.54 1.05 6.60
CA LEU A 106 5.69 2.37 7.20
C LEU A 106 6.39 2.31 8.56
N TYR A 107 6.02 1.35 9.41
CA TYR A 107 6.68 1.13 10.69
C TYR A 107 8.17 0.80 10.52
N SER A 108 8.51 0.01 9.49
CA SER A 108 9.92 -0.29 9.16
C SER A 108 10.74 0.95 8.76
N TYR A 109 10.08 2.01 8.28
CA TYR A 109 10.70 3.30 8.00
C TYR A 109 10.77 4.22 9.23
N GLY A 110 10.23 3.80 10.38
CA GLY A 110 10.19 4.59 11.61
C GLY A 110 8.92 5.42 11.77
N PHE A 111 7.83 5.08 11.08
CA PHE A 111 6.51 5.63 11.39
C PHE A 111 6.06 5.09 12.77
N PRO A 112 5.54 5.94 13.69
CA PRO A 112 5.14 5.48 15.01
C PRO A 112 3.95 4.51 14.99
N ARG A 113 3.96 3.51 15.88
CA ARG A 113 2.93 2.46 15.93
C ARG A 113 1.63 2.91 16.61
N ASN A 114 1.68 3.97 17.42
CA ASN A 114 0.48 4.60 17.99
C ASN A 114 -0.34 5.35 16.91
N LEU A 115 0.26 5.62 15.75
CA LEU A 115 -0.40 6.27 14.63
C LEU A 115 -0.88 5.21 13.62
N THR A 116 -2.18 5.12 13.42
CA THR A 116 -2.79 4.13 12.52
C THR A 116 -3.82 4.79 11.61
N LEU A 117 -4.17 4.10 10.52
CA LEU A 117 -5.36 4.41 9.75
C LEU A 117 -6.60 4.16 10.62
N LYS A 118 -7.49 5.15 10.72
CA LYS A 118 -8.76 5.05 11.46
C LYS A 118 -9.92 5.28 10.50
N ASP A 119 -10.97 4.49 10.65
CA ASP A 119 -12.23 4.60 9.89
C ASP A 119 -12.05 4.72 8.36
N ARG A 120 -10.98 4.10 7.83
CA ARG A 120 -10.56 4.19 6.42
C ARG A 120 -10.40 5.64 5.91
N ASN A 121 -10.09 6.59 6.80
CA ASN A 121 -9.82 7.98 6.44
C ASN A 121 -8.38 8.16 5.91
N TYR A 122 -8.15 7.69 4.67
CA TYR A 122 -6.84 7.76 4.05
C TYR A 122 -6.34 9.19 3.84
N GLN A 123 -7.23 10.17 3.65
CA GLN A 123 -6.84 11.56 3.45
C GLN A 123 -6.13 12.11 4.70
N GLU A 124 -6.74 11.93 5.87
CA GLU A 124 -6.14 12.35 7.14
C GLU A 124 -4.88 11.55 7.45
N PHE A 125 -4.92 10.24 7.23
CA PHE A 125 -3.76 9.37 7.42
C PHE A 125 -2.56 9.80 6.56
N TYR A 126 -2.76 10.11 5.28
CA TYR A 126 -1.67 10.59 4.42
C TYR A 126 -1.16 11.99 4.78
N GLN A 127 -2.00 12.84 5.39
CA GLN A 127 -1.54 14.09 5.98
C GLN A 127 -0.64 13.84 7.19
N LEU A 128 -1.01 12.88 8.04
CA LEU A 128 -0.21 12.47 9.20
C LEU A 128 1.15 11.92 8.78
N VAL A 129 1.19 11.04 7.77
CA VAL A 129 2.44 10.55 7.16
C VAL A 129 3.27 11.71 6.60
N SER A 130 2.63 12.71 5.98
CA SER A 130 3.34 13.91 5.49
C SER A 130 3.96 14.73 6.63
N CYS A 131 3.24 14.94 7.73
CA CYS A 131 3.76 15.61 8.93
C CYS A 131 4.97 14.87 9.50
N TRP A 132 4.86 13.56 9.72
CA TRP A 132 5.96 12.72 10.22
C TRP A 132 7.18 12.78 9.29
N TYR A 133 7.00 12.55 7.99
CA TYR A 133 8.08 12.60 7.01
C TYR A 133 8.78 13.96 7.04
N HIS A 134 8.03 15.06 7.03
CA HIS A 134 8.62 16.40 7.02
C HIS A 134 9.33 16.78 8.32
N TYR A 135 8.91 16.20 9.44
CA TYR A 135 9.59 16.35 10.73
C TYR A 135 10.92 15.58 10.76
N CYS A 136 10.93 14.33 10.30
CA CYS A 136 12.10 13.45 10.43
C CYS A 136 13.12 13.53 9.28
N LYS A 137 12.72 13.93 8.06
CA LYS A 137 13.52 13.72 6.82
C LYS A 137 14.92 14.35 6.78
N GLU A 138 15.20 15.36 7.58
CA GLU A 138 16.52 16.00 7.60
C GLU A 138 17.53 15.19 8.42
N GLU A 139 17.05 14.49 9.45
CA GLU A 139 17.88 13.76 10.42
C GLU A 139 17.87 12.24 10.15
N ASP A 140 16.81 11.72 9.54
CA ASP A 140 16.62 10.29 9.31
C ASP A 140 17.00 9.85 7.88
N ASN A 141 18.19 9.25 7.76
CA ASN A 141 18.68 8.70 6.50
C ASN A 141 17.80 7.57 5.94
N ARG A 142 16.99 6.88 6.76
CA ARG A 142 16.08 5.81 6.29
C ARG A 142 14.99 6.36 5.35
N LEU A 143 14.69 7.65 5.46
CA LEU A 143 13.67 8.31 4.66
C LEU A 143 14.18 8.78 3.28
N LYS A 144 15.47 8.57 2.98
CA LYS A 144 16.03 8.87 1.66
C LYS A 144 15.58 7.81 0.65
N GLY A 145 15.06 8.27 -0.49
CA GLY A 145 14.70 7.39 -1.60
C GLY A 145 13.39 6.60 -1.46
N ILE A 146 12.65 6.73 -0.35
CA ILE A 146 11.38 6.02 -0.14
C ILE A 146 10.17 6.74 -0.72
N ARG A 147 10.34 7.96 -1.25
CA ARG A 147 9.25 8.72 -1.88
C ARG A 147 8.90 8.15 -3.24
N LYS A 148 7.60 7.99 -3.50
CA LYS A 148 7.09 7.65 -4.82
C LYS A 148 7.40 8.78 -5.79
N THR A 149 8.08 8.50 -6.90
CA THR A 149 8.48 9.51 -7.91
C THR A 149 7.27 10.20 -8.53
N ARG A 150 6.16 9.48 -8.65
CA ARG A 150 4.90 9.97 -9.22
C ARG A 150 4.03 10.82 -8.28
N LEU A 151 4.36 10.89 -6.98
CA LEU A 151 3.55 11.61 -5.99
C LEU A 151 4.37 12.72 -5.31
N GLN A 152 3.66 13.77 -4.91
CA GLN A 152 4.22 14.84 -4.10
C GLN A 152 3.65 14.80 -2.68
N PRO A 153 4.46 15.07 -1.65
CA PRO A 153 3.94 15.25 -0.30
C PRO A 153 2.98 16.45 -0.25
N SER A 154 1.98 16.36 0.63
CA SER A 154 1.09 17.49 0.91
C SER A 154 1.87 18.69 1.45
N PHE A 155 1.65 19.87 0.85
CA PHE A 155 2.19 21.14 1.34
C PHE A 155 1.78 21.43 2.78
N TYR A 156 0.59 20.98 3.18
CA TYR A 156 0.07 21.17 4.53
C TYR A 156 0.96 20.50 5.57
N GLY A 157 1.39 19.25 5.35
CA GLY A 157 2.25 18.53 6.29
C GLY A 157 3.59 19.23 6.52
N ARG A 158 4.19 19.77 5.45
CA ARG A 158 5.41 20.60 5.54
C ARG A 158 5.20 21.86 6.39
N LYS A 159 4.06 22.54 6.21
CA LYS A 159 3.71 23.76 6.96
C LYS A 159 3.51 23.44 8.44
N VAL A 160 2.79 22.37 8.76
CA VAL A 160 2.56 21.91 10.14
C VAL A 160 3.88 21.54 10.81
N ALA A 161 4.72 20.73 10.15
CA ALA A 161 6.00 20.31 10.73
C ALA A 161 6.93 21.48 11.08
N ARG A 162 6.92 22.53 10.27
CA ARG A 162 7.70 23.75 10.53
C ARG A 162 7.09 24.62 11.63
N LYS A 163 5.76 24.73 11.66
CA LYS A 163 5.06 25.63 12.59
C LYS A 163 4.90 25.03 13.99
N TYR A 164 4.75 23.71 14.09
CA TYR A 164 4.43 23.00 15.33
C TYR A 164 5.37 21.81 15.60
N PRO A 165 6.71 21.99 15.61
CA PRO A 165 7.65 20.89 15.80
C PRO A 165 7.50 20.21 17.16
N ASN A 166 7.17 20.97 18.21
CA ASN A 166 6.93 20.42 19.56
C ASN A 166 5.68 19.55 19.65
N LEU A 167 4.63 19.87 18.87
CA LEU A 167 3.42 19.06 18.82
C LEU A 167 3.72 17.72 18.15
N LEU A 168 4.41 17.77 17.00
CA LEU A 168 4.82 16.54 16.32
C LEU A 168 5.74 15.70 17.19
N ARG A 169 6.74 16.31 17.83
CA ARG A 169 7.59 15.61 18.79
C ARG A 169 6.76 14.82 19.82
N LYS A 170 5.80 15.47 20.49
CA LYS A 170 4.92 14.79 21.46
C LYS A 170 4.12 13.65 20.84
N MET A 171 3.50 13.88 19.68
CA MET A 171 2.71 12.86 18.98
C MET A 171 3.54 11.65 18.54
N LEU A 172 4.80 11.87 18.17
CA LEU A 172 5.71 10.83 17.66
C LEU A 172 6.47 10.11 18.80
N GLU A 173 6.73 10.77 19.93
CA GLU A 173 7.48 10.24 21.09
C GLU A 173 6.59 9.57 22.15
N GLU A 174 5.27 9.56 21.99
CA GLU A 174 4.32 8.89 22.91
C GLU A 174 4.56 7.38 23.10
N GLU A 175 5.50 6.76 22.36
CA GLU A 175 5.96 5.38 22.58
C GLU A 175 6.87 5.18 23.81
N ALA A 176 7.38 6.23 24.46
CA ALA A 176 8.35 6.06 25.56
C ALA A 176 7.75 5.70 26.93
N ILE A 177 6.42 5.64 27.09
CA ILE A 177 5.75 5.35 28.37
C ILE A 177 4.59 4.37 28.13
N SER A 178 4.90 3.08 28.07
CA SER A 178 3.94 1.97 28.22
C SER A 178 4.71 0.68 28.54
#